data_AF-Q5W2W4-F1
#
_entry.id   AF-Q5W2W4-F1
#
_cell.length_a   1.000
_cell.length_b   1.000
_cell.length_c   1.000
_cell.angle_alpha   90.00
_cell.angle_beta   90.00
_cell.angle_gamma   90.00
#
_symmetry.space_group_name_H-M   'P 1'
#
loop_
_entity.id
_entity.type
_entity.pdbx_description
1 polymer ?
#
loop_
_entity_poly.entity_id
_entity_poly.type
_entity_poly.pdbx_seq_one_letter_code
_entity_poly.pdbx_strand_id
1 'polypeptide(L)'
;MQEECIVIKNSEGYLVNSCTGEIVDFDNYDSTDYSNLEYYERTSLQKKREEKEIRDMKKIVLNYLLSVMSDEEKEKFYKILNKFDEKKLDAAYYLAIYEYIITKEGKVVDRKYLKFLKAKGLGRYAIRQKKKLLRRVIKEDPVLDYIKSLGEKKEEALKIYEILKKKGLLYGRAERRKEILMKYLKDKNKMRQLIEEDKLNDIRNSLLILSIRDFENVFRFI
;
A
#
# COMPACT_ATOMS: atom_id res chain seq x y z
N MET A 1 39.28 76.39 -1.89
CA MET A 1 40.07 75.19 -2.23
C MET A 1 39.06 74.18 -2.73
N GLN A 2 39.16 73.74 -3.98
CA GLN A 2 38.28 72.71 -4.52
C GLN A 2 38.85 71.36 -4.10
N GLU A 3 38.10 70.59 -3.31
CA GLU A 3 38.49 69.22 -2.94
C GLU A 3 38.39 68.36 -4.20
N GLU A 4 39.53 67.86 -4.68
CA GLU A 4 39.57 66.95 -5.82
C GLU A 4 39.03 65.59 -5.38
N CYS A 5 37.96 65.14 -6.04
CA CYS A 5 37.34 63.84 -5.79
C CYS A 5 38.21 62.73 -6.39
N ILE A 6 38.59 61.73 -5.59
CA ILE A 6 39.47 60.63 -5.98
C ILE A 6 38.68 59.32 -5.90
N VAL A 7 38.91 58.39 -6.83
CA VAL A 7 38.30 57.05 -6.77
C VAL A 7 39.10 56.18 -5.80
N ILE A 8 38.44 55.71 -4.73
CA ILE A 8 39.05 54.92 -3.65
C ILE A 8 38.40 53.53 -3.63
N LYS A 9 39.17 52.51 -3.27
CA LYS A 9 38.66 51.14 -3.10
C LYS A 9 38.12 50.95 -1.69
N ASN A 10 36.85 50.57 -1.54
CA ASN A 10 36.24 50.36 -0.23
C ASN A 10 36.66 49.00 0.38
N SER A 11 36.31 48.77 1.66
CA SER A 11 36.62 47.53 2.39
C SER A 11 35.98 46.27 1.79
N GLU A 12 34.96 46.44 0.97
CA GLU A 12 34.26 45.35 0.25
C GLU A 12 34.86 45.09 -1.14
N GLY A 13 35.85 45.89 -1.56
CA GLY A 13 36.62 45.70 -2.78
C GLY A 13 36.13 46.46 -4.01
N TYR A 14 35.13 47.34 -3.88
CA TYR A 14 34.57 48.13 -4.98
C TYR A 14 35.29 49.47 -5.16
N LEU A 15 35.38 49.96 -6.40
CA LEU A 15 35.84 51.33 -6.70
C LEU A 15 34.70 52.33 -6.49
N VAL A 16 34.91 53.28 -5.59
CA VAL A 16 33.90 54.24 -5.15
C VAL A 16 34.43 55.67 -5.24
N ASN A 17 33.61 56.61 -5.69
CA ASN A 17 33.99 58.03 -5.73
C ASN A 17 33.99 58.61 -4.30
N SER A 18 35.12 59.19 -3.85
CA SER A 18 35.29 59.68 -2.48
C SER A 18 34.33 60.81 -2.09
N CYS A 19 33.80 61.56 -3.05
CA CYS A 19 32.89 62.68 -2.79
C CYS A 19 31.41 62.30 -2.81
N THR A 20 31.01 61.36 -3.67
CA THR A 20 29.59 61.00 -3.85
C THR A 20 29.23 59.66 -3.21
N GLY A 21 30.21 58.80 -2.92
CA GLY A 21 29.96 57.46 -2.39
C GLY A 21 29.37 56.49 -3.42
N GLU A 22 29.30 56.88 -4.68
CA GLU A 22 28.77 56.05 -5.77
C GLU A 22 29.81 55.04 -6.26
N ILE A 23 29.38 53.79 -6.40
CA ILE A 23 30.21 52.69 -6.90
C ILE A 23 30.34 52.83 -8.42
N VAL A 24 31.58 52.97 -8.90
CA VAL A 24 31.91 53.24 -10.32
C VAL A 24 32.00 51.95 -11.14
N ASP A 25 31.99 50.78 -10.50
CA ASP A 25 32.10 49.45 -11.15
C ASP A 25 30.76 48.89 -11.68
N PHE A 26 29.88 49.73 -12.24
CA PHE A 26 28.56 49.30 -12.75
C PHE A 26 28.37 49.48 -14.26
N ASP A 27 29.39 49.21 -15.07
CA ASP A 27 29.25 49.05 -16.53
C ASP A 27 29.13 47.56 -16.89
N ASN A 28 27.96 46.94 -16.62
CA ASN A 28 27.39 45.79 -17.35
C ASN A 28 26.14 45.19 -16.65
N TYR A 29 25.10 45.99 -16.43
CA TYR A 29 23.77 45.42 -16.15
C TYR A 29 22.79 45.82 -17.26
N ASP A 30 22.98 45.23 -18.43
CA ASP A 30 21.89 45.08 -19.39
C ASP A 30 20.90 44.04 -18.85
N SER A 31 19.75 44.55 -18.41
CA SER A 31 18.41 43.94 -18.52
C SER A 31 18.23 42.42 -18.30
N THR A 32 17.49 42.13 -17.23
CA THR A 32 16.53 41.00 -17.08
C THR A 32 17.08 39.56 -17.00
N ASP A 33 17.31 39.09 -15.76
CA ASP A 33 17.47 37.66 -15.48
C ASP A 33 16.10 36.99 -15.23
N TYR A 34 15.49 36.45 -16.29
CA TYR A 34 14.29 35.60 -16.25
C TYR A 34 14.57 34.16 -15.75
N SER A 35 15.44 33.98 -14.76
CA SER A 35 15.88 32.65 -14.29
C SER A 35 14.79 31.85 -13.54
N ASN A 36 13.74 32.50 -13.05
CA ASN A 36 12.63 31.82 -12.38
C ASN A 36 11.62 31.19 -13.34
N LEU A 37 11.34 31.80 -14.50
CA LEU A 37 10.35 31.27 -15.47
C LEU A 37 10.87 29.99 -16.14
N GLU A 38 12.13 29.97 -16.58
CA GLU A 38 12.75 28.77 -17.12
C GLU A 38 12.83 27.63 -16.09
N TYR A 39 13.03 27.94 -14.81
CA TYR A 39 13.06 26.93 -13.75
C TYR A 39 11.69 26.26 -13.57
N TYR A 40 10.60 27.02 -13.58
CA TYR A 40 9.24 26.47 -13.50
C TYR A 40 8.81 25.75 -14.78
N GLU A 41 9.24 26.21 -15.96
CA GLU A 41 9.03 25.50 -17.22
C GLU A 41 9.82 24.19 -17.28
N ARG A 42 11.09 24.19 -16.86
CA ARG A 42 11.92 22.97 -16.78
C ARG A 42 11.35 21.95 -15.78
N THR A 43 10.92 22.38 -14.61
CA THR A 43 10.32 21.47 -13.61
C THR A 43 8.94 20.95 -14.04
N SER A 44 8.12 21.76 -14.71
CA SER A 44 6.84 21.30 -15.26
C SER A 44 7.00 20.37 -16.47
N LEU A 45 7.99 20.62 -17.33
CA LEU A 45 8.38 19.73 -18.44
C LEU A 45 8.97 18.42 -17.92
N GLN A 46 9.81 18.46 -16.89
CA GLN A 46 10.31 17.26 -16.21
C GLN A 46 9.16 16.45 -15.61
N LYS A 47 8.24 17.07 -14.86
CA LYS A 47 7.04 16.38 -14.34
C LYS A 47 6.20 15.74 -15.45
N LYS A 48 5.97 16.44 -16.56
CA LYS A 48 5.23 15.89 -17.72
C LYS A 48 5.97 14.74 -18.40
N ARG A 49 7.31 14.75 -18.45
CA ARG A 49 8.14 13.66 -18.99
C ARG A 49 8.14 12.45 -18.05
N GLU A 50 8.34 12.67 -16.76
CA GLU A 50 8.27 11.64 -15.71
C GLU A 50 6.91 10.96 -15.67
N GLU A 51 5.80 11.71 -15.77
CA GLU A 51 4.45 11.14 -15.82
C GLU A 51 4.22 10.24 -17.04
N LYS A 52 4.78 10.61 -18.21
CA LYS A 52 4.74 9.79 -19.42
C LYS A 52 5.58 8.52 -19.24
N GLU A 53 6.81 8.65 -18.75
CA GLU A 53 7.69 7.51 -18.47
C GLU A 53 7.10 6.54 -17.45
N ILE A 54 6.44 7.05 -16.39
CA ILE A 54 5.73 6.26 -15.40
C ILE A 54 4.53 5.53 -16.02
N ARG A 55 3.75 6.19 -16.88
CA ARG A 55 2.64 5.54 -17.60
C ARG A 55 3.14 4.43 -18.53
N ASP A 56 4.22 4.67 -19.24
CA ASP A 56 4.80 3.70 -20.16
C ASP A 56 5.38 2.51 -19.38
N MET A 57 6.02 2.74 -18.23
CA MET A 57 6.43 1.67 -17.32
C MET A 57 5.25 0.85 -16.77
N LYS A 58 4.14 1.49 -16.38
CA LYS A 58 2.92 0.79 -15.93
C LYS A 58 2.41 -0.16 -17.02
N LYS A 59 2.32 0.31 -18.26
CA LYS A 59 1.88 -0.49 -19.41
C LYS A 59 2.83 -1.64 -19.72
N ILE A 60 4.14 -1.38 -19.76
CA ILE A 60 5.16 -2.42 -20.03
C ILE A 60 5.09 -3.53 -18.98
N VAL A 61 4.97 -3.18 -17.71
CA VAL A 61 4.86 -4.15 -16.62
C VAL A 61 3.54 -4.91 -16.70
N LEU A 62 2.43 -4.23 -16.96
CA LEU A 62 1.13 -4.89 -17.09
C LEU A 62 1.12 -5.91 -18.24
N ASN A 63 1.62 -5.52 -19.42
CA ASN A 63 1.70 -6.40 -20.58
C ASN A 63 2.59 -7.61 -20.30
N TYR A 64 3.74 -7.39 -19.65
CA TYR A 64 4.62 -8.49 -19.24
C TYR A 64 3.89 -9.45 -18.29
N LEU A 65 3.22 -8.95 -17.25
CA LEU A 65 2.49 -9.79 -16.31
C LEU A 65 1.38 -10.59 -17.00
N LEU A 66 0.60 -9.96 -17.88
CA LEU A 66 -0.47 -10.63 -18.63
C LEU A 66 0.07 -11.71 -19.58
N SER A 67 1.29 -11.58 -20.08
CA SER A 67 1.93 -12.59 -20.92
C SER A 67 2.43 -13.82 -20.15
N VAL A 68 2.68 -13.67 -18.85
CA VAL A 68 3.25 -14.74 -18.00
C VAL A 68 2.16 -15.43 -17.18
N MET A 69 1.11 -14.72 -16.77
CA MET A 69 0.04 -15.26 -15.94
C MET A 69 -0.89 -16.20 -16.73
N SER A 70 -1.36 -17.26 -16.06
CA SER A 70 -2.48 -18.07 -16.56
C SER A 70 -3.81 -17.32 -16.46
N ASP A 71 -4.86 -17.81 -17.11
CA ASP A 71 -6.17 -17.12 -17.09
C ASP A 71 -6.80 -17.08 -15.68
N GLU A 72 -6.63 -18.14 -14.88
CA GLU A 72 -7.04 -18.14 -13.47
C GLU A 72 -6.26 -17.12 -12.63
N GLU A 73 -4.96 -16.96 -12.88
CA GLU A 73 -4.11 -15.97 -12.20
C GLU A 73 -4.53 -14.55 -12.59
N LYS A 74 -4.88 -14.31 -13.87
CA LYS A 74 -5.38 -13.02 -14.36
C LYS A 74 -6.69 -12.63 -13.68
N GLU A 75 -7.63 -13.56 -13.51
CA GLU A 75 -8.89 -13.27 -12.80
C GLU A 75 -8.64 -12.83 -11.35
N LYS A 76 -7.76 -13.56 -10.63
CA LYS A 76 -7.38 -13.20 -9.25
C LYS A 76 -6.69 -11.85 -9.21
N PHE A 77 -5.84 -11.56 -10.20
CA PHE A 77 -5.14 -10.30 -10.35
C PHE A 77 -6.10 -9.12 -10.49
N TYR A 78 -7.07 -9.20 -11.41
CA TYR A 78 -8.07 -8.15 -11.58
C TYR A 78 -9.02 -8.01 -10.38
N LYS A 79 -9.42 -9.12 -9.75
CA LYS A 79 -10.20 -9.09 -8.50
C LYS A 79 -9.49 -8.32 -7.38
N ILE A 80 -8.16 -8.42 -7.29
CA ILE A 80 -7.38 -7.66 -6.31
C ILE A 80 -7.20 -6.21 -6.78
N LEU A 81 -6.93 -5.97 -8.06
CA LEU A 81 -6.78 -4.63 -8.62
C LEU A 81 -8.01 -3.75 -8.38
N ASN A 82 -9.21 -4.29 -8.58
CA ASN A 82 -10.47 -3.55 -8.43
C ASN A 82 -10.72 -3.06 -6.99
N LYS A 83 -9.94 -3.52 -6.01
CA LYS A 83 -10.00 -3.03 -4.62
C LYS A 83 -9.20 -1.73 -4.40
N PHE A 84 -8.50 -1.24 -5.42
CA PHE A 84 -7.63 -0.07 -5.34
C PHE A 84 -8.02 1.01 -6.34
N ASP A 85 -7.85 2.28 -5.95
CA ASP A 85 -8.02 3.40 -6.88
C ASP A 85 -6.93 3.36 -7.96
N GLU A 86 -7.32 3.45 -9.23
CA GLU A 86 -6.39 3.44 -10.38
C GLU A 86 -5.29 4.49 -10.28
N LYS A 87 -5.59 5.64 -9.68
CA LYS A 87 -4.64 6.75 -9.49
C LYS A 87 -3.48 6.40 -8.54
N LYS A 88 -3.65 5.42 -7.64
CA LYS A 88 -2.63 5.00 -6.66
C LYS A 88 -1.82 3.78 -7.12
N LEU A 89 -2.16 3.21 -8.28
CA LEU A 89 -1.53 1.99 -8.80
C LEU A 89 -0.26 2.34 -9.57
N ASP A 90 0.89 2.01 -9.00
CA ASP A 90 2.20 2.13 -9.66
C ASP A 90 2.64 0.78 -10.27
N ALA A 91 3.64 0.80 -11.14
CA ALA A 91 4.22 -0.43 -11.71
C ALA A 91 4.68 -1.42 -10.61
N ALA A 92 5.24 -0.92 -9.51
CA ALA A 92 5.61 -1.73 -8.34
C ALA A 92 4.39 -2.37 -7.65
N TYR A 93 3.20 -1.78 -7.78
CA TYR A 93 1.95 -2.30 -7.22
C TYR A 93 1.47 -3.52 -8.00
N TYR A 94 1.51 -3.46 -9.34
CA TYR A 94 1.20 -4.59 -10.20
C TYR A 94 2.11 -5.79 -9.91
N LEU A 95 3.42 -5.54 -9.79
CA LEU A 95 4.37 -6.58 -9.41
C LEU A 95 4.10 -7.15 -8.02
N ALA A 96 3.73 -6.30 -7.06
CA ALA A 96 3.40 -6.74 -5.71
C ALA A 96 2.16 -7.65 -5.67
N ILE A 97 1.14 -7.37 -6.49
CA ILE A 97 -0.05 -8.23 -6.62
C ILE A 97 0.33 -9.57 -7.25
N TYR A 98 1.09 -9.56 -8.35
CA TYR A 98 1.53 -10.78 -9.02
C TYR A 98 2.34 -11.69 -8.10
N GLU A 99 3.38 -11.15 -7.45
CA GLU A 99 4.19 -11.95 -6.53
C GLU A 99 3.35 -12.43 -5.33
N TYR A 100 2.30 -11.70 -4.93
CA TYR A 100 1.38 -12.14 -3.87
C TYR A 100 0.54 -13.35 -4.31
N ILE A 101 0.01 -13.35 -5.54
CA ILE A 101 -0.75 -14.49 -6.09
C ILE A 101 0.13 -15.73 -6.17
N ILE A 102 1.34 -15.61 -6.75
CA ILE A 102 2.31 -16.70 -6.83
C ILE A 102 2.61 -17.29 -5.45
N THR A 103 2.86 -16.44 -4.45
CA THR A 103 3.17 -16.92 -3.11
C THR A 103 2.00 -17.67 -2.46
N LYS A 104 0.75 -17.31 -2.77
CA LYS A 104 -0.44 -18.00 -2.25
C LYS A 104 -0.66 -19.35 -2.94
N GLU A 105 -0.22 -19.50 -4.17
CA GLU A 105 -0.24 -20.76 -4.92
C GLU A 105 0.96 -21.66 -4.61
N GLY A 106 1.88 -21.23 -3.74
CA GLY A 106 3.07 -22.00 -3.37
C GLY A 106 4.14 -22.08 -4.47
N LYS A 107 3.98 -21.28 -5.54
CA LYS A 107 4.93 -21.22 -6.66
C LYS A 107 6.13 -20.33 -6.30
N VAL A 108 7.25 -20.57 -6.97
CA VAL A 108 8.46 -19.71 -6.87
C VAL A 108 8.51 -18.80 -8.09
N VAL A 109 9.00 -17.59 -7.88
CA VAL A 109 9.14 -16.59 -8.94
C VAL A 109 10.22 -17.02 -9.96
N ASP A 110 9.89 -16.92 -11.24
CA ASP A 110 10.76 -17.34 -12.34
C ASP A 110 12.08 -16.54 -12.45
N ARG A 111 13.13 -17.22 -12.95
CA ARG A 111 14.41 -16.56 -13.29
C ARG A 111 14.24 -15.46 -14.33
N LYS A 112 13.29 -15.62 -15.27
CA LYS A 112 12.97 -14.61 -16.30
C LYS A 112 12.42 -13.33 -15.67
N TYR A 113 11.56 -13.45 -14.67
CA TYR A 113 11.02 -12.33 -13.92
C TYR A 113 12.11 -11.55 -13.17
N LEU A 114 13.07 -12.25 -12.55
CA LEU A 114 14.19 -11.60 -11.88
C LEU A 114 15.08 -10.80 -12.85
N LYS A 115 15.28 -11.30 -14.08
CA LYS A 115 15.97 -10.55 -15.15
C LYS A 115 15.18 -9.33 -15.58
N PHE A 116 13.85 -9.46 -15.72
CA PHE A 116 12.96 -8.35 -16.06
C PHE A 116 13.01 -7.23 -15.01
N LEU A 117 12.97 -7.57 -13.71
CA LEU A 117 13.09 -6.60 -12.63
C LEU A 117 14.40 -5.81 -12.68
N LYS A 118 15.52 -6.49 -12.92
CA LYS A 118 16.85 -5.86 -13.03
C LYS A 118 16.91 -4.93 -14.24
N ALA A 119 16.41 -5.37 -15.39
CA ALA A 119 16.42 -4.59 -16.63
C ALA A 119 15.57 -3.32 -16.56
N LYS A 120 14.50 -3.33 -15.75
CA LYS A 120 13.59 -2.18 -15.59
C LYS A 120 13.90 -1.31 -14.39
N GLY A 121 14.97 -1.60 -13.63
CA GLY A 121 15.35 -0.80 -12.46
C GLY A 121 14.33 -0.82 -11.31
N LEU A 122 13.41 -1.78 -11.29
CA LEU A 122 12.38 -1.87 -10.26
C LEU A 122 12.97 -2.49 -8.98
N GLY A 123 13.20 -1.65 -7.98
CA GLY A 123 13.81 -2.05 -6.73
C GLY A 123 12.95 -3.03 -5.92
N ARG A 124 13.57 -4.11 -5.42
CA ARG A 124 12.93 -5.09 -4.51
C ARG A 124 12.29 -4.43 -3.29
N TYR A 125 12.89 -3.34 -2.81
CA TYR A 125 12.38 -2.60 -1.67
C TYR A 125 11.01 -1.95 -1.95
N ALA A 126 10.84 -1.35 -3.13
CA ALA A 126 9.57 -0.73 -3.52
C ALA A 126 8.43 -1.78 -3.57
N ILE A 127 8.70 -2.94 -4.18
CA ILE A 127 7.75 -4.06 -4.25
C ILE A 127 7.40 -4.55 -2.84
N ARG A 128 8.39 -4.69 -1.95
CA ARG A 128 8.19 -5.09 -0.54
C ARG A 128 7.29 -4.11 0.20
N GLN A 129 7.44 -2.81 0.00
CA GLN A 129 6.60 -1.80 0.63
C GLN A 129 5.16 -1.86 0.11
N LYS A 130 4.97 -1.96 -1.21
CA LYS A 130 3.62 -2.12 -1.79
C LYS A 130 2.94 -3.42 -1.34
N LYS A 131 3.67 -4.53 -1.19
CA LYS A 131 3.16 -5.77 -0.57
C LYS A 131 2.69 -5.59 0.87
N LYS A 132 3.37 -4.76 1.68
CA LYS A 132 2.90 -4.45 3.05
C LYS A 132 1.56 -3.70 3.00
N LEU A 133 1.40 -2.74 2.09
CA LEU A 133 0.14 -2.02 1.89
C LEU A 133 -0.97 -2.95 1.41
N LEU A 134 -0.66 -3.82 0.45
CA LEU A 134 -1.59 -4.80 -0.10
C LEU A 134 -2.17 -5.72 0.99
N ARG A 135 -1.35 -6.19 1.94
CA ARG A 135 -1.83 -6.98 3.09
C ARG A 135 -2.80 -6.22 4.00
N ARG A 136 -2.58 -4.92 4.19
CA ARG A 136 -3.51 -4.08 4.99
C ARG A 136 -4.87 -3.94 4.31
N VAL A 137 -4.87 -3.78 3.00
CA VAL A 137 -6.12 -3.55 2.23
C VAL A 137 -6.90 -4.84 2.01
N ILE A 138 -6.23 -5.96 1.76
CA ILE A 138 -6.92 -7.26 1.66
C ILE A 138 -7.44 -7.72 3.04
N LYS A 139 -7.03 -7.06 4.14
CA LYS A 139 -7.36 -7.42 5.53
C LYS A 139 -7.09 -8.90 5.80
N GLU A 140 -6.01 -9.44 5.24
CA GLU A 140 -5.65 -10.82 5.55
C GLU A 140 -5.17 -10.92 6.98
N ASP A 141 -5.89 -11.71 7.79
CA ASP A 141 -5.42 -12.04 9.11
C ASP A 141 -4.20 -12.96 8.99
N PRO A 142 -3.02 -12.58 9.54
CA PRO A 142 -1.81 -13.41 9.50
C PRO A 142 -1.95 -14.74 10.28
N VAL A 143 -3.05 -14.90 11.01
CA VAL A 143 -3.46 -16.14 11.66
C VAL A 143 -4.00 -17.14 10.64
N LEU A 144 -4.64 -16.70 9.55
CA LEU A 144 -5.14 -17.58 8.49
C LEU A 144 -4.00 -18.27 7.74
N ASP A 145 -2.87 -17.57 7.52
CA ASP A 145 -1.68 -18.18 6.92
C ASP A 145 -1.10 -19.28 7.83
N TYR A 146 -1.16 -19.07 9.16
CA TYR A 146 -0.78 -20.10 10.12
C TYR A 146 -1.74 -21.30 10.10
N ILE A 147 -3.05 -21.05 10.02
CA ILE A 147 -4.06 -22.11 9.91
C ILE A 147 -3.86 -22.95 8.65
N LYS A 148 -3.51 -22.32 7.52
CA LYS A 148 -3.20 -23.04 6.27
C LYS A 148 -1.98 -23.94 6.38
N SER A 149 -1.00 -23.59 7.21
CA SER A 149 0.20 -24.38 7.44
C SER A 149 -0.01 -25.62 8.32
N LEU A 150 -1.15 -25.74 9.02
CA LEU A 150 -1.44 -26.83 9.97
C LEU A 150 -1.89 -28.15 9.31
N GLY A 151 -2.01 -28.22 7.97
CA GLY A 151 -2.32 -29.45 7.25
C GLY A 151 -3.65 -30.09 7.67
N GLU A 152 -3.59 -31.25 8.32
CA GLU A 152 -4.75 -32.07 8.71
C GLU A 152 -5.69 -31.38 9.72
N LYS A 153 -5.17 -30.50 10.60
CA LYS A 153 -6.00 -29.78 11.58
C LYS A 153 -6.56 -28.45 11.08
N LYS A 154 -6.39 -28.18 9.78
CA LYS A 154 -6.78 -26.90 9.17
C LYS A 154 -8.26 -26.60 9.35
N GLU A 155 -9.14 -27.56 9.08
CA GLU A 155 -10.59 -27.35 9.13
C GLU A 155 -11.10 -27.09 10.55
N GLU A 156 -10.60 -27.85 11.52
CA GLU A 156 -10.92 -27.65 12.95
C GLU A 156 -10.43 -26.28 13.43
N ALA A 157 -9.19 -25.92 13.09
CA ALA A 157 -8.62 -24.63 13.44
C ALA A 157 -9.37 -23.46 12.78
N LEU A 158 -9.90 -23.65 11.57
CA LEU A 158 -10.68 -22.63 10.85
C LEU A 158 -12.04 -22.42 11.50
N LYS A 159 -12.74 -23.50 11.87
CA LYS A 159 -14.02 -23.43 12.61
C LYS A 159 -13.84 -22.72 13.95
N ILE A 160 -12.84 -23.10 14.73
CA ILE A 160 -12.55 -22.46 16.02
C ILE A 160 -12.20 -20.97 15.83
N TYR A 161 -11.39 -20.66 14.81
CA TYR A 161 -11.03 -19.28 14.50
C TYR A 161 -12.25 -18.42 14.21
N GLU A 162 -13.20 -18.91 13.43
CA GLU A 162 -14.45 -18.21 13.13
C GLU A 162 -15.30 -17.97 14.38
N ILE A 163 -15.45 -18.98 15.24
CA ILE A 163 -16.17 -18.86 16.51
C ILE A 163 -15.52 -17.82 17.42
N LEU A 164 -14.19 -17.88 17.59
CA LEU A 164 -13.44 -16.93 18.40
C LEU A 164 -13.53 -15.51 17.83
N LYS A 165 -13.62 -15.37 16.50
CA LYS A 165 -13.79 -14.09 15.81
C LYS A 165 -15.19 -13.52 16.04
N LYS A 166 -16.25 -14.34 15.91
CA LYS A 166 -17.64 -13.96 16.18
C LYS A 166 -17.81 -13.50 17.63
N LYS A 167 -17.18 -14.19 18.58
CA LYS A 167 -17.23 -13.85 20.02
C LYS A 167 -16.32 -12.68 20.41
N GLY A 168 -15.52 -12.13 19.50
CA GLY A 168 -14.60 -11.02 19.79
C GLY A 168 -13.41 -11.40 20.71
N LEU A 169 -13.15 -12.69 20.89
CA LEU A 169 -12.09 -13.20 21.79
C LEU A 169 -10.69 -13.09 21.17
N LEU A 170 -10.60 -12.89 19.85
CA LEU A 170 -9.34 -12.66 19.14
C LEU A 170 -8.94 -11.18 19.22
N TYR A 171 -8.26 -10.79 20.29
CA TYR A 171 -7.78 -9.43 20.49
C TYR A 171 -6.26 -9.29 20.32
N GLY A 172 -5.83 -8.08 19.97
CA GLY A 172 -4.42 -7.68 19.98
C GLY A 172 -3.60 -8.06 18.73
N ARG A 173 -2.28 -8.09 18.91
CA ARG A 173 -1.30 -8.37 17.83
C ARG A 173 -1.44 -9.81 17.30
N ALA A 174 -0.92 -10.05 16.11
CA ALA A 174 -1.00 -11.34 15.42
C ALA A 174 -0.48 -12.52 16.27
N GLU A 175 0.60 -12.31 17.02
CA GLU A 175 1.21 -13.32 17.90
C GLU A 175 0.27 -13.76 19.02
N ARG A 176 -0.32 -12.79 19.74
CA ARG A 176 -1.32 -13.08 20.78
C ARG A 176 -2.54 -13.82 20.21
N ARG A 177 -3.02 -13.42 19.03
CA ARG A 177 -4.13 -14.13 18.37
C ARG A 177 -3.77 -15.57 17.99
N LYS A 178 -2.53 -15.84 17.60
CA LYS A 178 -2.02 -17.21 17.39
C LYS A 178 -1.93 -17.99 18.69
N GLU A 179 -1.43 -17.37 19.77
CA GLU A 179 -1.35 -18.00 21.09
C GLU A 179 -2.74 -18.39 21.62
N ILE A 180 -3.71 -17.50 21.48
CA ILE A 180 -5.11 -17.75 21.84
C ILE A 180 -5.64 -18.96 21.05
N LEU A 181 -5.50 -18.94 19.71
CA LEU A 181 -5.91 -20.07 18.86
C LEU A 181 -5.24 -21.39 19.29
N MET A 182 -3.93 -21.36 19.56
CA MET A 182 -3.18 -22.53 19.99
C MET A 182 -3.60 -23.04 21.37
N LYS A 183 -3.96 -22.14 22.29
CA LYS A 183 -4.50 -22.50 23.60
C LYS A 183 -5.80 -23.29 23.45
N TYR A 184 -6.69 -22.87 22.57
CA TYR A 184 -7.95 -23.57 22.29
C TYR A 184 -7.75 -24.87 21.51
N LEU A 185 -6.75 -24.96 20.64
CA LEU A 185 -6.42 -26.20 19.93
C LEU A 185 -5.75 -27.26 20.82
N LYS A 186 -5.01 -26.83 21.86
CA LYS A 186 -4.39 -27.75 22.84
C LYS A 186 -5.42 -28.26 23.86
N ASP A 187 -6.31 -27.39 24.34
CA ASP A 187 -7.28 -27.72 25.39
C ASP A 187 -8.60 -28.25 24.81
N LYS A 188 -8.73 -29.59 24.69
CA LYS A 188 -9.96 -30.25 24.17
C LYS A 188 -11.24 -29.84 24.90
N ASN A 189 -11.17 -29.58 26.21
CA ASN A 189 -12.33 -29.20 27.02
C ASN A 189 -12.86 -27.80 26.66
N LYS A 190 -11.95 -26.83 26.45
CA LYS A 190 -12.32 -25.46 26.06
C LYS A 190 -12.84 -25.41 24.64
N MET A 191 -12.32 -26.26 23.76
CA MET A 191 -12.83 -26.41 22.40
C MET A 191 -14.29 -26.91 22.40
N ARG A 192 -14.60 -27.94 23.21
CA ARG A 192 -15.98 -28.46 23.32
C ARG A 192 -16.95 -27.42 23.86
N GLN A 193 -16.58 -26.74 24.94
CA GLN A 193 -17.40 -25.66 25.53
C GLN A 193 -17.70 -24.55 24.52
N LEU A 194 -16.69 -24.12 23.74
CA LEU A 194 -16.88 -23.10 22.71
C LEU A 194 -17.89 -23.51 21.64
N ILE A 195 -17.87 -24.78 21.22
CA ILE A 195 -18.76 -25.33 20.19
C ILE A 195 -20.18 -25.48 20.73
N GLU A 196 -20.34 -25.95 21.97
CA GLU A 196 -21.65 -26.11 22.63
C GLU A 196 -22.34 -24.75 22.82
N GLU A 197 -21.59 -23.74 23.29
CA GLU A 197 -22.10 -22.38 23.41
C GLU A 197 -22.54 -21.77 22.06
N ASP A 198 -21.82 -22.05 20.97
CA ASP A 198 -22.18 -21.54 19.65
C ASP A 198 -23.49 -22.17 19.15
N LYS A 199 -23.63 -23.49 19.33
CA LYS A 199 -24.88 -24.21 19.02
C LYS A 199 -26.07 -23.70 19.83
N LEU A 200 -25.86 -23.43 21.13
CA LEU A 200 -26.91 -22.87 21.98
C LEU A 200 -27.33 -21.47 21.55
N ASN A 201 -26.38 -20.63 21.15
CA ASN A 201 -26.69 -19.30 20.61
C ASN A 201 -27.45 -19.37 19.28
N ASP A 202 -27.11 -20.30 18.40
CA ASP A 202 -27.84 -20.49 17.14
C ASP A 202 -29.28 -20.96 17.39
N ILE A 203 -29.49 -21.89 18.34
CA ILE A 203 -30.82 -22.32 18.77
C ILE A 203 -31.60 -21.15 19.39
N ARG A 204 -30.95 -20.34 20.23
CA ARG A 204 -31.59 -19.17 20.83
C ARG A 204 -32.02 -18.15 19.78
N ASN A 205 -31.17 -17.86 18.80
CA ASN A 205 -31.48 -16.94 17.72
C ASN A 205 -32.59 -17.45 16.80
N SER A 206 -32.61 -18.75 16.49
CA SER A 206 -33.69 -19.34 15.70
C SER A 206 -35.02 -19.33 16.46
N LEU A 207 -35.03 -19.60 17.76
CA LEU A 207 -36.21 -19.45 18.61
C LEU A 207 -36.69 -18.00 18.66
N LEU A 208 -35.78 -17.02 18.77
CA LEU A 208 -36.14 -15.61 18.73
C LEU A 208 -36.80 -15.24 17.38
N ILE A 209 -36.23 -15.67 16.26
CA ILE A 209 -36.81 -15.41 14.92
C ILE A 209 -38.19 -16.06 14.78
N LEU A 210 -38.35 -17.30 15.24
CA LEU A 210 -39.64 -17.99 15.24
C LEU A 210 -40.66 -17.23 16.10
N SER A 211 -40.26 -16.80 17.30
CA SER A 211 -41.15 -16.02 18.18
C SER A 211 -41.60 -14.70 17.54
N ILE A 212 -40.70 -13.98 16.86
CA ILE A 212 -41.05 -12.73 16.14
C ILE A 212 -42.02 -13.02 14.99
N ARG A 213 -41.77 -14.10 14.22
CA ARG A 213 -42.61 -14.50 13.09
C ARG A 213 -44.02 -14.92 13.54
N ASP A 214 -44.13 -15.61 14.67
CA ASP A 214 -45.41 -15.98 15.26
C ASP A 214 -46.17 -14.74 15.75
N PHE A 215 -45.48 -13.77 16.35
CA PHE A 215 -46.06 -12.47 16.69
C PHE A 215 -46.57 -11.72 15.44
N GLU A 216 -45.80 -11.64 14.36
CA GLU A 216 -46.26 -10.98 13.11
C GLU A 216 -47.47 -11.68 12.47
N ASN A 217 -47.53 -13.01 12.54
CA ASN A 217 -48.68 -13.76 12.06
C ASN A 217 -49.93 -13.47 12.89
N VAL A 218 -49.82 -13.40 14.22
CA VAL A 218 -50.95 -13.02 15.10
C VAL A 218 -51.45 -11.60 14.78
N PHE A 219 -50.54 -10.65 14.53
CA PHE A 219 -50.92 -9.28 14.17
C PHE A 219 -51.46 -9.11 12.74
N ARG A 220 -51.29 -10.09 11.84
CA ARG A 220 -51.89 -10.07 10.49
C ARG A 220 -53.31 -10.64 10.45
N PHE A 221 -53.75 -11.34 11.50
CA PHE A 221 -55.09 -11.91 11.62
C PHE A 221 -56.07 -11.01 12.40
N ILE A 222 -55.61 -9.86 12.90
CA ILE A 222 -56.43 -8.78 13.50
C ILE A 222 -56.57 -7.66 12.46
#